data_AF-A0A955XVL5-F1
#
_entry.id   AF-A0A955XVL5-F1
#
_cell.length_a   1.000
_cell.length_b   1.000
_cell.length_c   1.000
_cell.angle_alpha   90.00
_cell.angle_beta   90.00
_cell.angle_gamma   90.00
#
_symmetry.space_group_name_H-M   'P 1'
#
loop_
_entity.id
_entity.type
_entity.pdbx_description
1 polymer ?
#
loop_
_entity_poly.entity_id
_entity_poly.type
_entity_poly.pdbx_seq_one_letter_code
_entity_poly.pdbx_strand_id
1 'polypeptide(L)'
;MADARLLNTPVRGSRGTTHENEAVEEPTRTDSAPNPELPRHYLDDHMRSDRREPQTATTAEVAWGRVPMALRLLAAVPLSMLPENYRRRIGQAQIPYTLGTAISGVLNTLFAIIFGYASFIAYATVHAQTASQAVGQMATHSNVMPGDGMMMTIGFTILLGFVFATPQGICLFLLFTESLFRVAASSAGEACGSLFVAAPLAVADKFIKKRVQAHFEAVPDAVSSDGQNMGLSVRTCIARPWDRRTTLSFRGRHYRVSGYRADEVGTRRHHYSLDIIPGWWTIDPEHLVEYEPELVIQ
;
A
#
# COMPACT_ATOMS: atom_id res chain seq x y z
N MET A 1 -34.82 -20.40 14.37
CA MET A 1 -34.24 -21.51 15.16
C MET A 1 -32.78 -21.19 15.36
N ALA A 2 -32.45 -20.64 16.52
CA ALA A 2 -31.12 -20.15 16.88
C ALA A 2 -30.69 -20.90 18.14
N ASP A 3 -29.63 -21.68 18.05
CA ASP A 3 -29.05 -22.38 19.20
C ASP A 3 -27.76 -21.70 19.62
N ALA A 4 -27.82 -21.15 20.83
CA ALA A 4 -26.70 -20.68 21.60
C ALA A 4 -25.99 -21.88 22.26
N ARG A 5 -24.65 -21.93 22.18
CA ARG A 5 -23.85 -22.76 23.08
C ARG A 5 -22.71 -21.93 23.67
N LEU A 6 -22.89 -21.71 24.97
CA LEU A 6 -21.95 -21.18 25.94
C LEU A 6 -21.11 -22.31 26.56
N LEU A 7 -19.96 -21.89 27.11
CA LEU A 7 -19.21 -22.47 28.24
C LEU A 7 -18.40 -23.75 28.03
N ASN A 8 -17.07 -23.63 28.18
CA ASN A 8 -16.38 -24.23 29.34
C ASN A 8 -14.92 -23.78 29.45
N THR A 9 -14.60 -23.14 30.57
CA THR A 9 -13.25 -22.97 31.12
C THR A 9 -13.07 -23.90 32.32
N PRO A 10 -11.89 -24.49 32.53
CA PRO A 10 -11.49 -24.94 33.86
C PRO A 10 -10.26 -24.19 34.41
N VAL A 11 -10.57 -23.51 35.51
CA VAL A 11 -9.86 -23.26 36.77
C VAL A 11 -8.70 -24.22 37.15
N ARG A 12 -7.52 -23.63 37.41
CA ARG A 12 -6.68 -23.65 38.65
C ARG A 12 -6.11 -24.98 39.22
N GLY A 13 -4.77 -25.01 39.32
CA GLY A 13 -3.98 -25.65 40.39
C GLY A 13 -2.66 -24.86 40.50
N SER A 14 -2.26 -24.22 41.62
CA SER A 14 -1.98 -24.63 43.01
C SER A 14 -0.62 -25.31 43.24
N ARG A 15 0.29 -24.53 43.86
CA ARG A 15 1.34 -24.83 44.85
C ARG A 15 2.61 -25.61 44.45
N GLY A 16 3.75 -25.00 44.75
CA GLY A 16 5.04 -25.63 45.02
C GLY A 16 6.05 -24.61 45.53
N THR A 17 6.56 -24.83 46.74
CA THR A 17 7.35 -23.93 47.59
C THR A 17 8.87 -24.20 47.54
N THR A 18 9.66 -23.15 47.86
CA THR A 18 10.92 -23.10 48.64
C THR A 18 12.19 -23.86 48.20
N HIS A 19 13.30 -23.12 48.05
CA HIS A 19 14.60 -23.20 48.78
C HIS A 19 15.47 -21.99 48.31
N GLU A 20 16.03 -21.14 49.19
CA GLU A 20 17.37 -21.24 49.83
C GLU A 20 18.49 -21.55 48.82
N ASN A 21 19.68 -20.93 48.74
CA ASN A 21 20.49 -20.10 49.64
C ASN A 21 21.66 -19.51 48.82
N GLU A 22 22.27 -18.41 49.34
CA GLU A 22 23.71 -18.03 49.26
C GLU A 22 24.37 -17.86 47.85
N ALA A 23 25.35 -16.99 47.58
CA ALA A 23 26.31 -16.27 48.41
C ALA A 23 26.68 -14.94 47.73
N VAL A 24 27.07 -14.00 48.57
CA VAL A 24 27.66 -12.71 48.23
C VAL A 24 29.15 -12.92 47.92
N GLU A 25 29.58 -12.56 46.71
CA GLU A 25 30.99 -12.28 46.40
C GLU A 25 31.09 -10.95 45.66
N GLU A 26 31.91 -10.06 46.22
CA GLU A 26 32.30 -8.74 45.71
C GLU A 26 33.85 -8.73 45.65
N PRO A 27 34.51 -7.73 45.03
CA PRO A 27 34.79 -7.67 43.60
C PRO A 27 36.31 -7.68 43.31
N THR A 28 36.73 -8.31 42.20
CA THR A 28 38.11 -8.18 41.72
C THR A 28 38.23 -6.99 40.77
N ARG A 29 38.84 -5.92 41.28
CA ARG A 29 39.24 -4.71 40.58
C ARG A 29 40.38 -5.04 39.60
N THR A 30 40.12 -5.00 38.29
CA THR A 30 41.16 -5.08 37.25
C THR A 30 41.38 -3.72 36.59
N ASP A 31 42.67 -3.42 36.43
CA ASP A 31 43.21 -2.15 35.98
C ASP A 31 42.81 -1.78 34.55
N SER A 32 42.25 -0.57 34.44
CA SER A 32 42.52 0.47 33.45
C SER A 32 43.33 0.04 32.21
N ALA A 33 42.64 -0.37 31.14
CA ALA A 33 43.19 -0.36 29.79
C ALA A 33 43.14 1.06 29.19
N PRO A 34 44.16 1.48 28.41
CA PRO A 34 44.22 2.82 27.85
C PRO A 34 43.16 3.03 26.77
N ASN A 35 42.52 4.20 26.84
CA ASN A 35 41.52 4.75 25.94
C ASN A 35 41.98 4.67 24.47
N PRO A 36 41.35 3.86 23.60
CA PRO A 36 41.63 3.90 22.17
C PRO A 36 41.01 5.17 21.60
N GLU A 37 41.85 6.10 21.17
CA GLU A 37 41.42 7.25 20.38
C GLU A 37 40.56 6.76 19.20
N LEU A 38 39.27 7.07 19.27
CA LEU A 38 38.32 6.82 18.18
C LEU A 38 38.82 7.54 16.92
N PRO A 39 38.99 6.82 15.79
CA PRO A 39 39.46 7.42 14.55
C PRO A 39 38.49 8.52 14.11
N ARG A 40 39.01 9.74 13.97
CA ARG A 40 38.30 10.96 13.54
C ARG A 40 37.54 10.82 12.22
N HIS A 41 37.76 9.73 11.47
CA HIS A 41 37.08 9.45 10.22
C HIS A 41 35.58 9.10 10.37
N TYR A 42 35.09 8.80 11.58
CA TYR A 42 33.69 8.40 11.84
C TYR A 42 32.70 9.57 12.02
N LEU A 43 33.20 10.81 12.15
CA LEU A 43 32.36 11.99 12.33
C LEU A 43 31.90 12.63 11.01
N ASP A 44 32.60 12.38 9.91
CA ASP A 44 32.25 12.97 8.61
C ASP A 44 31.11 12.24 7.89
N ASP A 45 30.90 10.94 8.13
CA ASP A 45 29.81 10.19 7.47
C ASP A 45 28.43 10.45 8.09
N HIS A 46 28.35 10.78 9.38
CA HIS A 46 27.07 11.01 10.06
C HIS A 46 26.54 12.45 9.94
N MET A 47 27.37 13.40 9.49
CA MET A 47 26.89 14.75 9.14
C MET A 47 26.36 14.85 7.70
N ARG A 48 26.44 13.76 6.91
CA ARG A 48 25.88 13.70 5.55
C ARG A 48 24.45 13.17 5.48
N SER A 49 23.94 12.47 6.49
CA SER A 49 22.60 11.84 6.41
C SER A 49 21.42 12.82 6.58
N ASP A 50 21.65 14.05 7.07
CA ASP A 50 20.62 15.09 7.17
C ASP A 50 20.62 16.07 6.00
N ARG A 51 21.60 15.98 5.09
CA ARG A 51 21.36 16.47 3.73
C ARG A 51 20.47 15.43 3.09
N ARG A 52 19.18 15.75 2.94
CA ARG A 52 18.40 15.26 1.79
C ARG A 52 19.30 15.51 0.58
N GLU A 53 20.04 14.50 0.16
CA GLU A 53 20.78 14.58 -1.08
C GLU A 53 19.75 15.05 -2.10
N PRO A 54 20.01 16.15 -2.83
CA PRO A 54 19.15 16.53 -3.93
C PRO A 54 19.05 15.27 -4.75
N GLN A 55 17.85 14.66 -4.78
CA GLN A 55 17.59 13.39 -5.46
C GLN A 55 18.31 13.50 -6.77
N THR A 56 19.42 12.76 -6.90
CA THR A 56 20.23 12.76 -8.10
C THR A 56 19.23 12.45 -9.19
N ALA A 57 18.97 13.46 -10.04
CA ALA A 57 17.91 13.42 -11.04
C ALA A 57 17.93 12.03 -11.63
N THR A 58 16.92 11.22 -11.26
CA THR A 58 17.00 9.78 -11.49
C THR A 58 17.31 9.60 -12.97
N THR A 59 18.17 8.65 -13.36
CA THR A 59 18.59 8.47 -14.76
C THR A 59 17.43 8.48 -15.77
N ALA A 60 16.22 8.15 -15.31
CA ALA A 60 14.96 8.34 -16.02
C ALA A 60 14.63 9.80 -16.41
N GLU A 61 14.82 10.79 -15.54
CA GLU A 61 14.56 12.20 -15.81
C GLU A 61 15.49 12.74 -16.91
N VAL A 62 16.75 12.31 -16.97
CA VAL A 62 17.66 12.76 -18.04
C VAL A 62 17.28 12.15 -19.40
N ALA A 63 16.69 10.95 -19.41
CA ALA A 63 16.33 10.23 -20.63
C ALA A 63 15.13 10.84 -21.36
N TRP A 64 14.08 11.22 -20.64
CA TRP A 64 12.85 11.75 -21.24
C TRP A 64 13.07 13.10 -21.91
N GLY A 65 13.99 13.93 -21.42
CA GLY A 65 14.34 15.24 -21.97
C GLY A 65 14.79 15.22 -23.43
N ARG A 66 15.29 14.08 -23.92
CA ARG A 66 15.75 13.89 -25.32
C ARG A 66 14.69 13.30 -26.24
N VAL A 67 13.58 12.81 -25.69
CA VAL A 67 12.51 12.18 -26.48
C VAL A 67 11.69 13.26 -27.20
N PRO A 68 11.43 13.13 -28.52
CA PRO A 68 10.54 14.03 -29.27
C PRO A 68 9.17 14.19 -28.62
N MET A 69 8.60 15.39 -28.67
CA MET A 69 7.31 15.71 -28.04
C MET A 69 6.17 14.76 -28.49
N ALA A 70 6.16 14.38 -29.77
CA ALA A 70 5.16 13.44 -30.31
C ALA A 70 5.20 12.07 -29.62
N LEU A 71 6.39 11.53 -29.36
CA LEU A 71 6.56 10.26 -28.65
C LEU A 71 6.16 10.38 -27.17
N ARG A 72 6.43 11.53 -26.54
CA ARG A 72 5.97 11.80 -25.17
C ARG A 72 4.45 11.87 -25.09
N LEU A 73 3.79 12.49 -26.07
CA LEU A 73 2.33 12.54 -26.16
C LEU A 73 1.73 11.15 -26.36
N LEU A 74 2.34 10.35 -27.24
CA LEU A 74 1.90 8.99 -27.51
C LEU A 74 2.04 8.11 -26.25
N ALA A 75 3.12 8.28 -25.49
CA ALA A 75 3.31 7.63 -24.19
C ALA A 75 2.40 8.19 -23.08
N ALA A 76 2.04 9.48 -23.14
CA ALA A 76 1.20 10.13 -22.13
C ALA A 76 -0.19 9.50 -22.05
N VAL A 77 -0.75 9.01 -23.16
CA VAL A 77 -2.08 8.38 -23.20
C VAL A 77 -2.14 7.14 -22.29
N PRO A 78 -1.35 6.05 -22.51
CA PRO A 78 -1.37 4.89 -21.62
C PRO A 78 -0.83 5.20 -20.22
N LEU A 79 0.20 6.06 -20.09
CA LEU A 79 0.75 6.39 -18.79
C LEU A 79 -0.19 7.25 -17.92
N SER A 80 -1.09 8.03 -18.53
CA SER A 80 -2.12 8.79 -17.80
C SER A 80 -3.12 7.89 -17.09
N MET A 81 -3.30 6.64 -17.56
CA MET A 81 -4.21 5.67 -16.96
C MET A 81 -3.63 5.06 -15.68
N LEU A 82 -2.33 5.19 -15.42
CA LEU A 82 -1.69 4.66 -14.23
C LEU A 82 -2.10 5.44 -12.96
N PRO A 83 -2.13 4.79 -11.79
CA PRO A 83 -2.34 5.46 -10.51
C PRO A 83 -1.23 6.48 -10.23
N GLU A 84 -1.56 7.49 -9.41
CA GLU A 84 -0.65 8.60 -9.12
C GLU A 84 0.72 8.14 -8.58
N ASN A 85 0.73 7.15 -7.69
CA ASN A 85 1.96 6.60 -7.12
C ASN A 85 2.94 6.08 -8.18
N TYR A 86 2.44 5.50 -9.28
CA TYR A 86 3.28 5.01 -10.38
C TYR A 86 3.72 6.14 -11.30
N ARG A 87 2.85 7.13 -11.56
CA ARG A 87 3.21 8.32 -12.35
C ARG A 87 4.31 9.14 -11.69
N ARG A 88 4.24 9.31 -10.36
CA ARG A 88 5.30 9.97 -9.56
C ARG A 88 6.65 9.29 -9.72
N ARG A 89 6.70 7.96 -9.84
CA ARG A 89 7.94 7.19 -10.03
C ARG A 89 8.55 7.34 -11.43
N ILE A 90 7.73 7.63 -12.45
CA ILE A 90 8.17 7.73 -13.85
C ILE A 90 8.69 9.15 -14.17
N GLY A 91 8.34 10.14 -13.36
CA GLY A 91 8.78 11.52 -13.47
C GLY A 91 7.63 12.44 -13.93
N GLN A 92 7.07 13.21 -13.01
CA GLN A 92 5.93 14.10 -13.28
C GLN A 92 6.29 15.31 -14.16
N ALA A 93 7.54 15.76 -14.13
CA ALA A 93 7.95 17.02 -14.73
C ALA A 93 8.01 17.02 -16.27
N GLN A 94 8.04 15.85 -16.92
CA GLN A 94 8.41 15.77 -18.34
C GLN A 94 7.34 15.23 -19.29
N ILE A 95 6.28 14.62 -18.75
CA ILE A 95 5.20 14.00 -19.52
C ILE A 95 3.90 14.78 -19.27
N PRO A 96 3.21 15.27 -20.32
CA PRO A 96 1.98 16.03 -20.17
C PRO A 96 0.79 15.10 -19.83
N TYR A 97 0.75 14.61 -18.58
CA TYR A 97 -0.24 13.64 -18.12
C TYR A 97 -1.68 14.16 -18.19
N THR A 98 -1.90 15.47 -17.99
CA THR A 98 -3.22 16.12 -18.09
C THR A 98 -3.80 15.99 -19.49
N LEU A 99 -2.99 16.25 -20.51
CA LEU A 99 -3.35 16.09 -21.91
C LEU A 99 -3.57 14.61 -22.26
N GLY A 100 -2.73 13.71 -21.73
CA GLY A 100 -2.92 12.27 -21.85
C GLY A 100 -4.25 11.79 -21.26
N THR A 101 -4.63 12.31 -20.07
CA THR A 101 -5.92 12.02 -19.42
C THR A 101 -7.08 12.53 -20.27
N ALA A 102 -6.98 13.74 -20.84
CA ALA A 102 -8.01 14.29 -21.72
C ALA A 102 -8.21 13.42 -22.98
N ILE A 103 -7.12 13.10 -23.69
CA ILE A 103 -7.15 12.30 -24.92
C ILE A 103 -7.72 10.91 -24.65
N SER A 104 -7.21 10.21 -23.62
CA SER A 104 -7.70 8.87 -23.28
C SER A 104 -9.15 8.89 -22.76
N GLY A 105 -9.56 9.95 -22.06
CA GLY A 105 -10.96 10.18 -21.69
C GLY A 105 -11.85 10.26 -22.92
N VAL A 106 -11.55 11.17 -23.86
CA VAL A 106 -12.33 11.35 -25.11
C VAL A 106 -12.39 10.06 -25.93
N LEU A 107 -11.26 9.37 -26.12
CA LEU A 107 -11.20 8.12 -26.87
C LEU A 107 -12.07 7.03 -26.22
N ASN A 108 -12.01 6.88 -24.89
CA ASN A 108 -12.84 5.93 -24.17
C ASN A 108 -14.32 6.30 -24.23
N THR A 109 -14.68 7.59 -24.17
CA THR A 109 -16.08 8.05 -24.31
C THR A 109 -16.62 7.71 -25.69
N LEU A 110 -15.87 8.01 -26.75
CA LEU A 110 -16.26 7.68 -28.13
C LEU A 110 -16.40 6.18 -28.32
N PHE A 111 -15.44 5.40 -27.80
CA PHE A 111 -15.51 3.94 -27.83
C PHE A 111 -16.77 3.44 -27.12
N ALA A 112 -17.04 3.91 -25.90
CA ALA A 112 -18.22 3.50 -25.14
C ALA A 112 -19.53 3.86 -25.83
N ILE A 113 -19.61 5.02 -26.51
CA ILE A 113 -20.78 5.43 -27.29
C ILE A 113 -20.96 4.53 -28.52
N ILE A 114 -19.91 4.34 -29.34
CA ILE A 114 -20.00 3.57 -30.59
C ILE A 114 -20.37 2.12 -30.30
N PHE A 115 -19.63 1.48 -29.38
CA PHE A 115 -19.90 0.09 -29.01
C PHE A 115 -21.18 -0.04 -28.19
N GLY A 116 -21.52 0.94 -27.35
CA GLY A 116 -22.78 1.01 -26.63
C GLY A 116 -23.97 1.06 -27.57
N TYR A 117 -23.92 1.91 -28.59
CA TYR A 117 -24.96 2.03 -29.59
C TYR A 117 -25.13 0.74 -30.42
N ALA A 118 -24.04 0.18 -30.94
CA ALA A 118 -24.08 -1.08 -31.69
C ALA A 118 -24.65 -2.24 -30.86
N SER A 119 -24.23 -2.34 -29.60
CA SER A 119 -24.68 -3.39 -28.68
C SER A 119 -26.13 -3.17 -28.23
N PHE A 120 -26.52 -1.92 -28.03
CA PHE A 120 -27.89 -1.54 -27.71
C PHE A 120 -28.84 -1.88 -28.87
N ILE A 121 -28.45 -1.63 -30.13
CA ILE A 121 -29.27 -2.06 -31.28
C ILE A 121 -29.46 -3.57 -31.27
N ALA A 122 -28.39 -4.35 -31.07
CA ALA A 122 -28.48 -5.80 -31.03
C ALA A 122 -29.35 -6.30 -29.85
N TYR A 123 -29.27 -5.65 -28.69
CA TYR A 123 -30.13 -5.95 -27.55
C TYR A 123 -31.60 -5.59 -27.82
N ALA A 124 -31.83 -4.38 -28.37
CA ALA A 124 -33.14 -3.86 -28.66
C ALA A 124 -33.85 -4.71 -29.72
N THR A 125 -33.17 -5.20 -30.76
CA THR A 125 -33.83 -6.06 -31.77
C THR A 125 -34.35 -7.37 -31.18
N VAL A 126 -33.61 -7.98 -30.24
CA VAL A 126 -34.02 -9.22 -29.56
C VAL A 126 -35.16 -8.98 -28.58
N HIS A 127 -35.10 -7.89 -27.80
CA HIS A 127 -36.06 -7.63 -26.73
C HIS A 127 -37.23 -6.71 -27.11
N ALA A 128 -37.16 -6.01 -28.25
CA ALA A 128 -38.27 -5.18 -28.75
C ALA A 128 -39.50 -6.02 -29.06
N GLN A 129 -39.34 -7.27 -29.48
CA GLN A 129 -40.46 -8.18 -29.70
C GLN A 129 -41.18 -8.49 -28.38
N THR A 130 -40.42 -8.77 -27.32
CA THR A 130 -40.96 -9.04 -25.98
C THR A 130 -41.62 -7.79 -25.38
N ALA A 131 -40.99 -6.61 -25.55
CA ALA A 131 -41.54 -5.34 -25.10
C ALA A 131 -42.83 -4.97 -25.86
N SER A 132 -42.87 -5.19 -27.17
CA SER A 132 -44.07 -4.93 -28.00
C SER A 132 -45.24 -5.83 -27.60
N GLN A 133 -44.97 -7.10 -27.24
CA GLN A 133 -45.99 -8.01 -26.74
C GLN A 133 -46.54 -7.58 -25.37
N ALA A 134 -45.68 -7.20 -24.44
CA ALA A 134 -46.10 -6.69 -23.13
C ALA A 134 -46.94 -5.41 -23.25
N VAL A 135 -46.56 -4.52 -24.15
CA VAL A 135 -47.29 -3.29 -24.47
C VAL A 135 -48.65 -3.59 -25.11
N GLY A 136 -48.70 -4.54 -26.05
CA GLY A 136 -49.96 -5.00 -26.63
C GLY A 136 -50.94 -5.52 -25.59
N GLN A 137 -50.45 -6.30 -24.61
CA GLN A 137 -51.28 -6.78 -23.49
C GLN A 137 -51.76 -5.65 -22.58
N MET A 138 -50.91 -4.67 -22.26
CA MET A 138 -51.33 -3.51 -21.46
C MET A 138 -52.34 -2.60 -22.19
N ALA A 139 -52.18 -2.43 -23.50
CA ALA A 139 -53.11 -1.67 -24.33
C ALA A 139 -54.48 -2.37 -24.48
N THR A 140 -54.53 -3.70 -24.42
CA THR A 140 -55.82 -4.43 -24.41
C THR A 140 -56.57 -4.32 -23.07
N HIS A 141 -55.86 -4.03 -21.97
CA HIS A 141 -56.48 -3.90 -20.64
C HIS A 141 -56.78 -2.46 -20.22
N SER A 142 -56.08 -1.48 -20.78
CA SER A 142 -56.32 -0.07 -20.55
C SER A 142 -56.96 0.52 -21.81
N ASN A 143 -58.20 1.00 -21.75
CA ASN A 143 -58.89 1.69 -22.86
C ASN A 143 -58.22 3.05 -23.23
N VAL A 144 -56.91 3.18 -23.03
CA VAL A 144 -56.11 4.38 -23.21
C VAL A 144 -55.21 4.14 -24.41
N MET A 145 -55.40 4.93 -25.47
CA MET A 145 -54.51 4.92 -26.64
C MET A 145 -53.08 5.25 -26.20
N PRO A 146 -52.05 4.55 -26.70
CA PRO A 146 -50.66 4.85 -26.37
C PRO A 146 -50.32 6.28 -26.79
N GLY A 147 -50.10 7.17 -25.83
CA GLY A 147 -49.56 8.51 -26.09
C GLY A 147 -48.03 8.49 -26.23
N ASP A 148 -47.45 9.57 -26.75
CA ASP A 148 -45.99 9.75 -26.94
C ASP A 148 -45.18 9.46 -25.67
N GLY A 149 -45.72 9.77 -24.49
CA GLY A 149 -45.09 9.48 -23.20
C GLY A 149 -44.86 7.98 -22.96
N MET A 150 -45.78 7.12 -23.41
CA MET A 150 -45.67 5.67 -23.23
C MET A 150 -44.51 5.10 -24.06
N MET A 151 -44.31 5.62 -25.28
CA MET A 151 -43.18 5.22 -26.13
C MET A 151 -41.83 5.64 -25.52
N MET A 152 -41.75 6.82 -24.93
CA MET A 152 -40.55 7.27 -24.20
C MET A 152 -40.26 6.37 -22.99
N THR A 153 -41.29 6.01 -22.21
CA THR A 153 -41.14 5.10 -21.06
C THR A 153 -40.67 3.71 -21.50
N ILE A 154 -41.22 3.16 -22.58
CA ILE A 154 -40.80 1.85 -23.13
C ILE A 154 -39.33 1.92 -23.57
N GLY A 155 -38.95 2.95 -24.34
CA GLY A 155 -37.57 3.13 -24.80
C GLY A 155 -36.58 3.27 -23.64
N PHE A 156 -36.92 4.07 -22.62
CA PHE A 156 -36.11 4.20 -21.42
C PHE A 156 -36.01 2.89 -20.64
N THR A 157 -37.10 2.13 -20.52
CA THR A 157 -37.10 0.83 -19.83
C THR A 157 -36.20 -0.18 -20.56
N ILE A 158 -36.23 -0.23 -21.89
CA ILE A 158 -35.34 -1.09 -22.70
C ILE A 158 -33.88 -0.65 -22.51
N LEU A 159 -33.61 0.66 -22.48
CA LEU A 159 -32.26 1.19 -22.22
C LEU A 159 -31.77 0.79 -20.82
N LEU A 160 -32.58 0.95 -19.78
CA LEU A 160 -32.23 0.51 -18.42
C LEU A 160 -32.03 -1.01 -18.36
N GLY A 161 -32.87 -1.77 -19.07
CA GLY A 161 -32.71 -3.21 -19.24
C GLY A 161 -31.36 -3.57 -19.85
N PHE A 162 -30.94 -2.89 -20.91
CA PHE A 162 -29.61 -3.08 -21.49
C PHE A 162 -28.49 -2.76 -20.48
N VAL A 163 -28.55 -1.58 -19.86
CA VAL A 163 -27.50 -1.08 -18.95
C VAL A 163 -27.35 -1.98 -17.72
N PHE A 164 -28.44 -2.48 -17.14
CA PHE A 164 -28.40 -3.20 -15.86
C PHE A 164 -28.57 -4.71 -15.97
N ALA A 165 -29.22 -5.23 -17.02
CA ALA A 165 -29.43 -6.67 -17.18
C ALA A 165 -28.29 -7.34 -17.96
N THR A 166 -27.53 -6.60 -18.77
CA THR A 166 -26.42 -7.18 -19.55
C THR A 166 -25.06 -6.85 -18.95
N PRO A 167 -24.15 -7.84 -18.78
CA PRO A 167 -22.79 -7.56 -18.32
C PRO A 167 -22.06 -6.55 -19.21
N GLN A 168 -22.31 -6.61 -20.52
CA GLN A 168 -21.74 -5.69 -21.49
C GLN A 168 -22.24 -4.25 -21.31
N GLY A 169 -23.55 -4.06 -21.09
CA GLY A 169 -24.14 -2.76 -20.81
C GLY A 169 -23.56 -2.14 -19.53
N ILE A 170 -23.41 -2.93 -18.47
CA ILE A 170 -22.76 -2.48 -17.22
C ILE A 170 -21.32 -2.05 -17.50
N CYS A 171 -20.53 -2.86 -18.19
CA CYS A 171 -19.13 -2.54 -18.51
C CYS A 171 -19.00 -1.26 -19.33
N LEU A 172 -19.81 -1.10 -20.38
CA LEU A 172 -19.79 0.09 -21.23
C LEU A 172 -20.28 1.34 -20.48
N PHE A 173 -21.26 1.20 -19.59
CA PHE A 173 -21.72 2.29 -18.74
C PHE A 173 -20.65 2.74 -17.74
N LEU A 174 -19.96 1.79 -17.08
CA LEU A 174 -18.86 2.11 -16.18
C LEU A 174 -17.67 2.75 -16.93
N LEU A 175 -17.34 2.24 -18.12
CA LEU A 175 -16.31 2.83 -18.98
C LEU A 175 -16.69 4.26 -19.40
N PHE A 176 -17.95 4.48 -19.78
CA PHE A 176 -18.47 5.79 -20.16
C PHE A 176 -18.39 6.78 -18.98
N THR A 177 -18.91 6.42 -17.81
CA THR A 177 -18.89 7.28 -16.63
C THR A 177 -17.47 7.59 -16.16
N GLU A 178 -16.59 6.60 -16.09
CA GLU A 178 -15.16 6.81 -15.81
C GLU A 178 -14.52 7.77 -16.82
N SER A 179 -14.78 7.59 -18.11
CA SER A 179 -14.22 8.45 -19.16
C SER A 179 -14.68 9.90 -19.02
N LEU A 180 -15.94 10.14 -18.65
CA LEU A 180 -16.45 11.48 -18.36
C LEU A 180 -15.76 12.11 -17.16
N PHE A 181 -15.54 11.37 -16.08
CA PHE A 181 -14.78 11.87 -14.92
C PHE A 181 -13.35 12.23 -15.29
N ARG A 182 -12.71 11.48 -16.19
CA ARG A 182 -11.35 11.79 -16.66
C ARG A 182 -11.30 13.07 -17.51
N VAL A 183 -12.29 13.28 -18.38
CA VAL A 183 -12.42 14.53 -19.14
C VAL A 183 -12.73 15.71 -18.22
N ALA A 184 -13.58 15.51 -17.21
CA ALA A 184 -13.87 16.55 -16.21
C ALA A 184 -12.61 16.91 -15.40
N ALA A 185 -11.86 15.90 -14.92
CA ALA A 185 -10.62 16.12 -14.19
C ALA A 185 -9.57 16.85 -15.03
N SER A 186 -9.42 16.49 -16.31
CA SER A 186 -8.46 17.18 -17.19
C SER A 186 -8.83 18.63 -17.45
N SER A 187 -10.14 18.96 -17.49
CA SER A 187 -10.61 20.35 -17.57
C SER A 187 -10.27 21.19 -16.34
N ALA A 188 -10.12 20.55 -15.17
CA ALA A 188 -9.62 21.15 -13.94
C ALA A 188 -8.08 21.22 -13.87
N GLY A 189 -7.37 20.76 -14.91
CA GLY A 189 -5.90 20.68 -14.92
C GLY A 189 -5.35 19.49 -14.14
N GLU A 190 -6.19 18.53 -13.78
CA GLU A 190 -5.78 17.36 -13.00
C GLU A 190 -5.61 16.12 -13.87
N ALA A 191 -4.53 15.37 -13.63
CA ALA A 191 -4.34 14.08 -14.26
C ALA A 191 -5.04 13.00 -13.42
N CYS A 192 -6.15 12.45 -13.90
CA CYS A 192 -6.83 11.32 -13.24
C CYS A 192 -6.43 9.98 -13.86
N GLY A 193 -6.08 9.01 -13.01
CA GLY A 193 -5.81 7.63 -13.40
C GLY A 193 -7.09 6.88 -13.81
N SER A 194 -6.94 5.69 -14.38
CA SER A 194 -8.08 4.83 -14.69
C SER A 194 -8.39 3.91 -13.51
N LEU A 195 -9.67 3.82 -13.12
CA LEU A 195 -10.14 2.90 -12.08
C LEU A 195 -9.91 1.44 -12.51
N PHE A 196 -10.15 1.13 -13.78
CA PHE A 196 -9.96 -0.21 -14.33
C PHE A 196 -8.51 -0.64 -14.38
N VAL A 197 -7.56 0.29 -14.35
CA VAL A 197 -6.13 -0.01 -14.22
C VAL A 197 -5.71 -0.01 -12.74
N ALA A 198 -6.23 0.93 -11.95
CA ALA A 198 -5.89 1.06 -10.54
C ALA A 198 -6.35 -0.12 -9.68
N ALA A 199 -7.58 -0.61 -9.88
CA ALA A 199 -8.13 -1.72 -9.12
C ALA A 199 -7.31 -3.03 -9.27
N PRO A 200 -7.04 -3.55 -10.49
CA PRO A 200 -6.23 -4.75 -10.64
C PRO A 200 -4.79 -4.55 -10.20
N LEU A 201 -4.19 -3.37 -10.38
CA LEU A 201 -2.86 -3.07 -9.84
C LEU A 201 -2.83 -3.14 -8.32
N ALA A 202 -3.83 -2.56 -7.64
CA ALA A 202 -3.92 -2.62 -6.18
C ALA A 202 -4.08 -4.06 -5.67
N VAL A 203 -4.84 -4.88 -6.40
CA VAL A 203 -4.99 -6.32 -6.10
C VAL A 203 -3.67 -7.06 -6.34
N ALA A 204 -3.01 -6.83 -7.47
CA ALA A 204 -1.71 -7.43 -7.79
C ALA A 204 -0.63 -7.07 -6.76
N ASP A 205 -0.53 -5.80 -6.36
CA ASP A 205 0.40 -5.34 -5.32
C ASP A 205 0.16 -6.05 -3.99
N LYS A 206 -1.11 -6.25 -3.60
CA LYS A 206 -1.45 -7.02 -2.39
C LYS A 206 -1.03 -8.49 -2.51
N PHE A 207 -1.29 -9.13 -3.66
CA PHE A 207 -0.88 -10.50 -3.90
C PHE A 207 0.64 -10.68 -3.90
N ILE A 208 1.37 -9.79 -4.56
CA ILE A 208 2.84 -9.81 -4.60
C ILE A 208 3.38 -9.64 -3.19
N LYS A 209 2.90 -8.65 -2.42
CA LYS A 209 3.31 -8.46 -1.02
C LYS A 209 3.05 -9.69 -0.17
N LYS A 210 1.86 -10.29 -0.30
CA LYS A 210 1.50 -11.52 0.42
C LYS A 210 2.38 -12.70 0.01
N ARG A 211 2.69 -12.85 -1.28
CA ARG A 211 3.52 -13.96 -1.79
C ARG A 211 4.97 -13.82 -1.38
N VAL A 212 5.50 -12.60 -1.41
CA VAL A 212 6.82 -12.26 -0.88
C VAL A 212 6.85 -12.58 0.61
N GLN A 213 5.87 -12.10 1.39
CA GLN A 213 5.77 -12.43 2.82
C GLN A 213 5.63 -13.93 3.11
N ALA A 214 5.01 -14.71 2.21
CA ALA A 214 4.88 -16.15 2.37
C ALA A 214 6.15 -16.94 1.99
N HIS A 215 7.02 -16.41 1.13
CA HIS A 215 8.28 -17.06 0.74
C HIS A 215 9.43 -16.78 1.72
N PHE A 216 9.32 -15.69 2.47
CA PHE A 216 10.25 -15.37 3.53
C PHE A 216 9.55 -15.70 4.85
N GLU A 217 9.87 -16.88 5.40
CA GLU A 217 9.45 -17.23 6.76
C GLU A 217 9.82 -16.05 7.67
N ALA A 218 8.82 -15.47 8.33
CA ALA A 218 9.01 -14.36 9.24
C ALA A 218 9.86 -14.87 10.40
N VAL A 219 11.19 -14.77 10.27
CA VAL A 219 12.09 -15.16 11.33
C VAL A 219 11.83 -14.17 12.47
N PRO A 220 11.39 -14.64 13.65
CA PRO A 220 11.16 -13.77 14.78
C PRO A 220 12.43 -13.00 15.10
N ASP A 221 12.25 -11.77 15.59
CA ASP A 221 13.37 -10.89 15.87
C ASP A 221 14.27 -11.53 16.93
N ALA A 222 15.51 -11.83 16.55
CA ALA A 222 16.47 -12.49 17.43
C ALA A 222 17.19 -11.43 18.26
N VAL A 223 17.07 -11.54 19.59
CA VAL A 223 17.72 -10.64 20.54
C VAL A 223 18.86 -11.39 21.23
N SER A 224 20.09 -10.95 21.00
CA SER A 224 21.28 -11.48 21.66
C SER A 224 21.90 -10.44 22.60
N SER A 225 22.23 -10.86 23.82
CA SER A 225 23.04 -10.06 24.73
C SER A 225 24.49 -10.12 24.28
N ASP A 226 25.13 -8.96 24.13
CA ASP A 226 26.57 -8.90 23.88
C ASP A 226 27.28 -9.14 25.21
N GLY A 227 27.70 -10.39 25.43
CA GLY A 227 28.11 -10.94 26.74
C GLY A 227 29.29 -10.23 27.42
N GLN A 228 29.92 -9.24 26.77
CA GLN A 228 31.05 -8.48 27.31
C GLN A 228 30.73 -7.01 27.63
N ASN A 229 29.75 -6.38 26.96
CA ASN A 229 29.56 -4.92 27.02
C ASN A 229 28.20 -4.47 27.57
N MET A 230 27.40 -5.37 28.17
CA MET A 230 26.00 -5.10 28.56
C MET A 230 25.12 -4.54 27.41
N GLY A 231 25.61 -4.62 26.17
CA GLY A 231 24.90 -4.21 24.98
C GLY A 231 23.89 -5.26 24.55
N LEU A 232 22.88 -4.81 23.82
CA LEU A 232 21.87 -5.69 23.22
C LEU A 232 22.02 -5.60 21.70
N SER A 233 21.89 -6.72 21.03
CA SER A 233 21.86 -6.78 19.57
C SER A 233 20.51 -7.32 19.13
N VAL A 234 19.85 -6.61 18.22
CA VAL A 234 18.58 -7.03 17.62
C VAL A 234 18.81 -7.33 16.15
N ARG A 235 18.53 -8.57 15.75
CA ARG A 235 18.53 -8.99 14.35
C ARG A 235 17.09 -9.16 13.89
N THR A 236 16.68 -8.32 12.94
CA THR A 236 15.33 -8.31 12.39
C THR A 236 15.36 -8.46 10.88
N CYS A 237 14.32 -9.06 10.30
CA CYS A 237 14.13 -9.14 8.86
C CYS A 237 13.45 -7.89 8.27
N ILE A 238 13.02 -6.96 9.11
CA ILE A 238 12.31 -5.74 8.73
C ILE A 238 13.17 -4.53 9.07
N ALA A 239 13.47 -3.69 8.07
CA ALA A 239 14.07 -2.39 8.33
C ALA A 239 13.13 -1.56 9.22
N ARG A 240 13.54 -1.31 10.46
CA ARG A 240 12.86 -0.42 11.38
C ARG A 240 13.42 1.00 11.19
N PRO A 241 12.59 2.05 11.30
CA PRO A 241 13.06 3.43 11.24
C PRO A 241 13.71 3.85 12.57
N TRP A 242 14.48 2.96 13.18
CA TRP A 242 15.19 3.24 14.42
C TRP A 242 16.49 3.96 14.10
N ASP A 243 16.67 5.10 14.74
CA ASP A 243 17.86 5.94 14.65
C ASP A 243 18.57 6.00 16.01
N ARG A 244 19.67 6.76 16.09
CA ARG A 244 20.42 6.95 17.34
C ARG A 244 19.63 7.68 18.45
N ARG A 245 18.48 8.27 18.14
CA ARG A 245 17.60 8.93 19.13
C ARG A 245 16.57 7.97 19.69
N THR A 246 16.27 6.90 18.95
CA THR A 246 15.32 5.88 19.34
C THR A 246 15.81 5.16 20.60
N THR A 247 14.93 5.10 21.60
CA THR A 247 15.14 4.39 22.87
C THR A 247 14.20 3.21 22.95
N LEU A 248 14.75 2.02 23.18
CA LEU A 248 14.01 0.77 23.28
C LEU A 248 13.91 0.34 24.74
N SER A 249 12.70 0.02 25.20
CA SER A 249 12.48 -0.62 26.50
C SER A 249 12.44 -2.14 26.32
N PHE A 250 13.35 -2.86 26.98
CA PHE A 250 13.40 -4.33 26.96
C PHE A 250 13.70 -4.87 28.36
N ARG A 251 12.83 -5.76 28.87
CA ARG A 251 12.94 -6.37 30.21
C ARG A 251 13.17 -5.35 31.33
N GLY A 252 12.48 -4.23 31.28
CA GLY A 252 12.57 -3.16 32.28
C GLY A 252 13.86 -2.34 32.25
N ARG A 253 14.67 -2.47 31.19
CA ARG A 253 15.86 -1.64 30.94
C ARG A 253 15.69 -0.86 29.65
N HIS A 254 16.34 0.29 29.59
CA HIS A 254 16.32 1.16 28.41
C HIS A 254 17.64 1.07 27.65
N TYR A 255 17.53 0.96 26.34
CA TYR A 255 18.65 0.84 25.43
C TYR A 255 18.53 1.88 24.32
N ARG A 256 19.64 2.47 23.90
CA ARG A 256 19.71 3.38 22.76
C ARG A 256 20.33 2.68 21.57
N VAL A 257 19.82 2.92 20.37
CA VAL A 257 20.47 2.43 19.16
C VAL A 257 21.84 3.10 18.98
N SER A 258 22.91 2.31 18.97
CA SER A 258 24.28 2.77 18.78
C SER A 258 24.78 2.56 17.35
N GLY A 259 24.34 1.48 16.72
CA GLY A 259 24.75 1.10 15.37
C GLY A 259 23.66 0.40 14.57
N TYR A 260 23.79 0.49 13.25
CA TYR A 260 22.97 -0.21 12.28
C TYR A 260 23.87 -0.80 11.19
N ARG A 261 23.66 -2.08 10.88
CA ARG A 261 24.31 -2.76 9.76
C ARG A 261 23.28 -3.61 9.02
N ALA A 262 23.20 -3.46 7.71
CA ALA A 262 22.54 -4.45 6.86
C ALA A 262 23.53 -5.60 6.62
N ASP A 263 23.10 -6.83 6.87
CA ASP A 263 23.88 -8.01 6.49
C ASP A 263 24.03 -8.09 4.96
N GLU A 264 25.05 -8.83 4.51
CA GLU A 264 25.45 -8.91 3.10
C GLU A 264 24.30 -9.32 2.16
N VAL A 265 24.49 -8.97 0.88
CA VAL A 265 23.51 -9.08 -0.21
C VAL A 265 22.96 -10.51 -0.31
N GLY A 266 21.79 -10.74 0.30
CA GLY A 266 21.08 -12.02 0.22
C GLY A 266 20.26 -12.36 1.46
N THR A 267 20.66 -11.91 2.65
CA THR A 267 20.00 -12.33 3.90
C THR A 267 18.93 -11.35 4.41
N ARG A 268 18.82 -10.13 3.86
CA ARG A 268 17.86 -9.08 4.28
C ARG A 268 17.72 -8.95 5.81
N ARG A 269 18.79 -9.23 6.56
CA ARG A 269 18.80 -9.07 8.01
C ARG A 269 19.39 -7.70 8.33
N HIS A 270 18.68 -7.00 9.19
CA HIS A 270 19.06 -5.72 9.74
C HIS A 270 19.54 -5.98 11.16
N HIS A 271 20.77 -5.58 11.44
CA HIS A 271 21.39 -5.73 12.74
C HIS A 271 21.47 -4.36 13.40
N TYR A 272 20.76 -4.22 14.52
CA TYR A 272 20.78 -3.03 15.36
C TYR A 272 21.59 -3.33 16.62
N SER A 273 22.64 -2.57 16.84
CA SER A 273 23.41 -2.58 18.08
C SER A 273 22.81 -1.55 19.03
N LEU A 274 22.59 -1.94 20.28
CA LEU A 274 21.99 -1.12 21.30
C LEU A 274 22.88 -1.04 22.54
N ASP A 275 23.07 0.17 23.05
CA ASP A 275 23.84 0.42 24.26
C ASP A 275 22.88 0.69 25.42
N ILE A 276 23.21 0.20 26.61
CA ILE A 276 22.40 0.44 27.80
C ILE A 276 22.41 1.94 28.16
N ILE A 277 21.22 2.49 28.43
CA ILE A 277 21.07 3.84 28.95
C ILE A 277 21.14 3.77 30.49
N PRO A 278 22.10 4.44 31.14
CA PRO A 278 22.12 4.55 32.59
C PRO A 278 20.84 5.20 33.12
N GLY A 279 20.33 4.74 34.27
CA GLY A 279 19.06 5.20 34.83
C GLY A 279 19.00 6.69 35.22
N TRP A 280 20.14 7.40 35.18
CA TRP A 280 20.22 8.85 35.42
C TRP A 280 20.08 9.69 34.13
N TRP A 281 19.97 9.07 32.95
CA TRP A 281 19.77 9.78 31.69
C TRP A 281 18.28 10.11 31.49
N THR A 282 17.97 11.37 31.15
CA THR A 282 16.63 11.77 30.70
C THR A 282 16.29 11.09 29.37
N ILE A 283 15.18 10.34 29.36
CA ILE A 283 14.62 9.71 28.17
C ILE A 283 13.62 10.67 27.55
N ASP A 284 13.71 10.87 26.24
CA ASP A 284 12.71 11.60 25.47
C ASP A 284 11.51 10.67 25.19
N PRO A 285 10.31 10.96 25.73
CA PRO A 285 9.14 10.11 25.56
C PRO A 285 8.67 10.04 24.09
N GLU A 286 8.99 11.02 23.25
CA GLU A 286 8.62 10.99 21.82
C GLU A 286 9.38 9.93 21.03
N HIS A 287 10.53 9.47 21.56
CA HIS A 287 11.41 8.50 20.94
C HIS A 287 11.47 7.16 21.70
N LEU A 288 10.58 6.98 22.69
CA LEU A 288 10.48 5.75 23.46
C LEU A 288 9.60 4.73 22.70
N VAL A 289 10.18 3.59 22.38
CA VAL A 289 9.49 2.46 21.76
C VAL A 289 9.52 1.30 22.73
N GLU A 290 8.34 0.87 23.16
CA GLU A 290 8.19 -0.39 23.89
C GLU A 290 8.41 -1.55 22.91
N TYR A 291 9.43 -2.35 23.18
CA TYR A 291 9.84 -3.43 22.29
C TYR A 291 9.73 -4.77 23.01
N GLU A 292 8.63 -5.47 22.74
CA GLU A 292 8.41 -6.85 23.16
C GLU A 292 8.64 -7.77 21.94
N PRO A 293 9.84 -8.34 21.77
CA PRO A 293 10.03 -9.36 20.75
C PRO A 293 9.17 -10.58 21.11
N GLU A 294 8.51 -11.17 20.11
CA GLU A 294 7.94 -12.52 20.22
C GLU A 294 9.12 -13.48 20.42
N LEU A 295 9.43 -13.75 21.69
CA LEU A 295 10.67 -14.40 22.11
C LEU A 295 10.83 -15.80 21.53
N VAL A 296 11.83 -15.98 20.67
CA VAL A 296 12.55 -17.24 20.54
C VAL A 296 13.92 -17.02 21.20
N ILE A 297 14.04 -17.43 22.46
CA ILE A 297 15.34 -17.52 23.12
C ILE A 297 16.03 -18.75 22.51
N GLN A 298 17.11 -18.54 21.76
CA GLN A 298 18.04 -19.59 21.36
C GLN A 298 19.20 -19.66 22.34
#